data_AF-A0AAU5VPH7-F1
#
_entry.id   AF-A0AAU5VPH7-F1
#
_cell.length_a   1.000
_cell.length_b   1.000
_cell.length_c   1.000
_cell.angle_alpha   90.00
_cell.angle_beta   90.00
_cell.angle_gamma   90.00
#
_symmetry.space_group_name_H-M   'P 1'
#
loop_
_entity.id
_entity.type
_entity.pdbx_description
1 polymer ?
#
loop_
_entity_poly.entity_id
_entity_poly.type
_entity_poly.pdbx_seq_one_letter_code
_entity_poly.pdbx_strand_id
1 'polypeptide(L)'
;MPDSANTDAQSRSATRGRYRFREYHVTTVPDPLTLPAFTALCVTGEERNCGATSGTLHTPDQLTRWIAGHCATTGHELYEQTTRTLLRAEPGAWQ
;
A
#
# COMPACT_ATOMS: atom_id res chain seq x y z
N MET A 1 41.11 1.49 -65.65
CA MET A 1 41.71 1.03 -64.38
C MET A 1 42.41 2.22 -63.74
N PRO A 2 42.21 2.50 -62.44
CA PRO A 2 40.99 2.33 -61.65
C PRO A 2 40.71 3.55 -60.72
N ASP A 3 39.59 3.46 -59.98
CA ASP A 3 39.40 3.91 -58.59
C ASP A 3 39.55 5.40 -58.21
N SER A 4 38.67 6.02 -57.43
CA SER A 4 37.95 5.45 -56.30
C SER A 4 36.62 6.13 -56.05
N ALA A 5 35.62 5.30 -55.77
CA ALA A 5 34.42 5.69 -55.06
C ALA A 5 34.82 6.14 -53.65
N ASN A 6 34.70 7.45 -53.35
CA ASN A 6 34.78 7.87 -51.96
C ASN A 6 33.37 7.78 -51.36
N THR A 7 33.13 6.61 -50.76
CA THR A 7 32.02 6.29 -49.88
C THR A 7 32.04 7.21 -48.66
N ASP A 8 31.56 8.44 -48.79
CA ASP A 8 31.21 9.27 -47.63
C ASP A 8 29.74 9.01 -47.24
N ALA A 9 29.43 7.73 -47.02
CA ALA A 9 28.28 7.38 -46.21
C ALA A 9 28.70 7.60 -44.75
N GLN A 10 28.66 8.87 -44.33
CA GLN A 10 28.81 9.25 -42.93
C GLN A 10 27.88 8.37 -42.09
N SER A 11 28.51 7.44 -41.38
CA SER A 11 27.87 6.63 -40.37
C SER A 11 27.43 7.58 -39.26
N ARG A 12 26.21 8.11 -39.39
CA ARG A 12 25.47 8.69 -38.27
C ARG A 12 25.28 7.55 -37.29
N SER A 13 26.23 7.41 -36.37
CA SER A 13 26.16 6.47 -35.26
C SER A 13 24.96 6.88 -34.41
N ALA A 14 23.79 6.36 -34.78
CA ALA A 14 22.60 6.47 -33.98
C ALA A 14 22.95 5.81 -32.64
N THR A 15 23.17 6.62 -31.61
CA THR A 15 23.42 6.15 -30.26
C THR A 15 22.15 5.42 -29.81
N ARG A 16 22.11 4.11 -30.00
CA ARG A 16 21.02 3.27 -29.49
C ARG A 16 21.24 3.14 -27.99
N GLY A 17 20.59 4.00 -27.22
CA GLY A 17 20.51 3.87 -25.77
C GLY A 17 19.89 2.52 -25.42
N ARG A 18 20.62 1.69 -24.67
CA ARG A 18 20.13 0.39 -24.21
C ARG A 18 19.51 0.58 -22.83
N TYR A 19 18.20 0.74 -22.79
CA TYR A 19 17.45 0.76 -21.54
C TYR A 19 17.48 -0.63 -20.90
N ARG A 20 17.80 -0.69 -19.60
CA ARG A 20 17.72 -1.90 -18.79
C ARG A 20 16.74 -1.62 -17.66
N PHE A 21 15.70 -2.45 -17.56
CA PHE A 21 14.87 -2.49 -16.36
C PHE A 21 15.72 -3.05 -15.22
N ARG A 22 15.81 -2.30 -14.14
CA ARG A 22 16.50 -2.71 -12.91
C ARG A 22 15.45 -2.86 -11.84
N GLU A 23 15.59 -3.92 -11.07
CA GLU A 23 14.71 -4.18 -9.94
C GLU A 23 15.00 -3.13 -8.87
N TYR A 24 13.95 -2.45 -8.41
CA TYR A 24 14.03 -1.43 -7.40
C TYR A 24 13.11 -1.81 -6.26
N HIS A 25 13.70 -2.10 -5.10
CA HIS A 25 12.96 -2.47 -3.91
C HIS A 25 12.73 -1.25 -3.03
N VAL A 26 11.51 -1.13 -2.51
CA VAL A 26 11.17 -0.18 -1.44
C VAL A 26 10.64 -1.01 -0.28
N THR A 27 11.18 -0.80 0.90
CA THR A 27 10.62 -1.36 2.12
C THR A 27 9.80 -0.30 2.84
N THR A 28 8.78 -0.72 3.58
CA THR A 28 7.94 0.19 4.36
C THR A 28 7.97 -0.21 5.82
N VAL A 29 8.18 0.78 6.69
CA VAL A 29 8.18 0.60 8.15
C VAL A 29 7.13 1.52 8.77
N PRO A 30 6.39 1.10 9.81
CA PRO A 30 5.48 1.98 10.52
C PRO A 30 6.20 3.21 11.10
N ASP A 31 5.59 4.38 11.03
CA ASP A 31 6.15 5.60 11.60
C ASP A 31 6.07 5.55 13.14
N PRO A 32 7.21 5.55 13.86
CA PRO A 32 7.22 5.47 15.32
C PRO A 32 6.61 6.70 16.00
N LEU A 33 6.45 7.81 15.27
CA LEU A 33 5.86 9.04 15.79
C LEU A 33 4.34 9.08 15.68
N THR A 34 3.71 8.04 15.13
CA THR A 34 2.26 7.98 14.96
C THR A 34 1.64 6.76 15.61
N LEU A 35 0.50 6.97 16.26
CA LEU A 35 -0.32 5.87 16.76
C LEU A 35 -1.20 5.35 15.63
N PRO A 36 -1.27 4.02 15.43
CA PRO A 36 -2.27 3.42 14.55
C PRO A 36 -3.68 3.83 14.99
N ALA A 37 -4.57 3.94 14.02
CA ALA A 37 -5.99 4.15 14.24
C ALA A 37 -6.75 2.90 13.80
N PHE A 38 -7.61 2.41 14.69
CA PHE A 38 -8.48 1.26 14.46
C PHE A 38 -9.93 1.73 14.54
N THR A 39 -10.76 1.24 13.63
CA THR A 39 -12.21 1.45 13.67
C THR A 39 -12.90 0.14 13.35
N ALA A 40 -13.97 -0.17 14.08
CA ALA A 40 -14.88 -1.27 13.78
C ALA A 40 -16.25 -0.72 13.35
N LEU A 41 -16.88 -1.42 12.43
CA LEU A 41 -18.26 -1.21 11.99
C LEU A 41 -19.00 -2.55 12.09
N CYS A 42 -20.10 -2.59 12.83
CA CYS A 42 -20.97 -3.76 12.87
C CYS A 42 -21.73 -3.86 11.55
N VAL A 43 -21.38 -4.85 10.73
CA VAL A 43 -22.00 -5.14 9.43
C VAL A 43 -22.99 -6.30 9.50
N THR A 44 -23.25 -6.82 10.70
CA THR A 44 -24.32 -7.80 10.92
C THR A 44 -25.69 -7.18 10.62
N GLY A 45 -26.54 -7.92 9.90
CA GLY A 45 -27.91 -7.55 9.54
C GLY A 45 -28.29 -8.11 8.18
N GLU A 46 -29.52 -8.62 8.04
CA GLU A 46 -29.98 -9.29 6.81
C GLU A 46 -30.33 -8.28 5.70
N GLU A 47 -31.18 -7.29 5.99
CA GLU A 47 -31.65 -6.29 5.02
C GLU A 47 -30.79 -5.01 5.03
N ARG A 48 -30.21 -4.70 6.19
CA ARG A 48 -29.36 -3.53 6.40
C ARG A 48 -28.45 -3.75 7.59
N ASN A 49 -27.21 -3.31 7.44
CA ASN A 49 -26.19 -3.39 8.47
C ASN A 49 -26.67 -2.65 9.73
N CYS A 50 -26.41 -3.24 10.89
CA CYS A 50 -26.59 -2.60 12.19
C CYS A 50 -25.94 -1.20 12.24
N GLY A 51 -24.77 -1.05 11.62
CA GLY A 51 -24.13 0.24 11.40
C GLY A 51 -23.48 0.87 12.64
N ALA A 52 -23.52 0.19 13.80
CA ALA A 52 -22.82 0.63 14.99
C ALA A 52 -21.31 0.73 14.74
N THR A 53 -20.69 1.83 15.17
CA THR A 53 -19.25 2.07 14.98
C THR A 53 -18.53 2.30 16.31
N SER A 54 -17.29 1.84 16.39
CA SER A 54 -16.42 2.07 17.56
C SER A 54 -15.89 3.49 17.66
N GLY A 55 -15.98 4.28 16.60
CA GLY A 55 -15.15 5.47 16.44
C GLY A 55 -13.66 5.11 16.33
N THR A 56 -12.78 6.12 16.41
CA THR A 56 -11.33 5.92 16.32
C THR A 56 -10.75 5.44 17.65
N LEU A 57 -10.09 4.30 17.62
CA LEU A 57 -9.37 3.69 18.74
C LEU A 57 -7.88 3.55 18.39
N HIS A 58 -7.02 3.43 19.39
CA HIS A 58 -5.56 3.45 19.18
C HIS A 58 -4.85 2.17 19.62
N THR A 59 -5.61 1.16 20.04
CA THR A 59 -5.08 -0.16 20.39
C THR A 59 -6.04 -1.26 19.93
N PRO A 60 -5.53 -2.45 19.55
CA PRO A 60 -6.36 -3.61 19.26
C PRO A 60 -7.26 -4.01 20.44
N ASP A 61 -6.77 -3.92 21.68
CA ASP A 61 -7.54 -4.30 22.87
C ASP A 61 -8.77 -3.42 23.09
N GLN A 62 -8.66 -2.12 22.82
CA GLN A 62 -9.82 -1.21 22.85
C GLN A 62 -10.85 -1.63 21.80
N LEU A 63 -10.41 -2.01 20.60
CA LEU A 63 -11.29 -2.48 19.52
C LEU A 63 -12.03 -3.77 19.93
N THR A 64 -11.28 -4.76 20.42
CA THR A 64 -11.84 -6.02 20.90
C THR A 64 -12.82 -5.81 22.05
N ARG A 65 -12.53 -4.91 22.99
CA ARG A 65 -13.44 -4.57 24.09
C ARG A 65 -14.75 -3.98 23.56
N TRP A 66 -14.68 -3.08 22.58
CA TRP A 66 -15.88 -2.51 21.98
C TRP A 66 -16.71 -3.59 21.26
N ILE A 67 -16.08 -4.43 20.46
CA ILE A 67 -16.74 -5.56 19.77
C ILE A 67 -17.41 -6.49 20.79
N ALA A 68 -16.70 -6.87 21.86
CA ALA A 68 -17.25 -7.73 22.89
C ALA A 68 -18.48 -7.13 23.58
N GLY A 69 -18.45 -5.83 23.88
CA GLY A 69 -19.60 -5.12 24.45
C GLY A 69 -20.80 -5.07 23.51
N HIS A 70 -20.56 -4.79 22.23
CA HIS A 70 -21.62 -4.76 21.22
C HIS A 70 -22.21 -6.15 20.97
N CYS A 71 -21.36 -7.15 20.81
CA CYS A 71 -21.73 -8.56 20.64
C CYS A 71 -22.55 -9.07 21.82
N ALA A 72 -22.11 -8.83 23.05
CA ALA A 72 -22.85 -9.25 24.25
C ALA A 72 -24.25 -8.61 24.36
N THR A 73 -24.42 -7.40 23.84
CA THR A 73 -25.69 -6.66 23.90
C THR A 73 -26.64 -7.05 22.77
N THR A 74 -26.13 -7.36 21.58
CA THR A 74 -26.93 -7.52 20.34
C THR A 74 -26.94 -8.93 19.77
N GLY A 75 -25.99 -9.78 20.16
CA GLY A 75 -25.74 -11.08 19.52
C GLY A 75 -25.09 -10.97 18.14
N HIS A 76 -24.70 -9.77 17.70
CA HIS A 76 -24.08 -9.58 16.38
C HIS A 76 -22.64 -10.10 16.34
N GLU A 77 -22.29 -10.78 15.26
CA GLU A 77 -21.03 -11.55 15.14
C GLU A 77 -20.10 -11.09 14.01
N LEU A 78 -20.59 -10.30 13.06
CA LEU A 78 -19.82 -9.82 11.90
C LEU A 78 -19.51 -8.31 11.99
N TYR A 79 -18.22 -8.00 11.88
CA TYR A 79 -17.66 -6.65 11.99
C TYR A 79 -16.63 -6.41 10.89
N GLU A 80 -16.70 -5.25 10.26
CA GLU A 80 -15.64 -4.73 9.41
C GLU A 80 -14.63 -3.97 10.26
N GLN A 81 -13.33 -4.24 10.08
CA GLN A 81 -12.25 -3.51 10.74
C GLN A 81 -11.45 -2.71 9.70
N THR A 82 -11.28 -1.42 9.94
CA THR A 82 -10.30 -0.59 9.22
C THR A 82 -9.13 -0.27 10.14
N THR A 83 -7.91 -0.44 9.63
CA THR A 83 -6.68 -0.04 10.31
C THR A 83 -5.97 1.02 9.46
N ARG A 84 -5.62 2.15 10.07
CA ARG A 84 -4.90 3.24 9.43
C ARG A 84 -3.60 3.51 10.18
N THR A 85 -2.48 3.40 9.46
CA THR A 85 -1.13 3.59 9.99
C THR A 85 -0.34 4.45 9.00
N LEU A 86 0.52 5.35 9.50
CA LEU A 86 1.48 6.02 8.63
C LEU A 86 2.73 5.14 8.47
N LEU A 87 3.22 5.05 7.23
CA LEU A 87 4.39 4.27 6.89
C LEU A 87 5.49 5.21 6.37
N ARG A 88 6.73 4.94 6.77
CA ARG A 88 7.93 5.51 6.17
C ARG A 88 8.44 4.55 5.10
N ALA A 89 8.75 5.10 3.93
CA ALA A 89 9.38 4.36 2.85
C ALA A 89 10.89 4.43 3.01
N GLU A 90 11.54 3.27 3.01
CA GLU A 90 12.99 3.13 2.96
C GLU A 90 13.36 2.65 1.55
N PRO A 91 13.90 3.55 0.70
CA PRO A 91 14.30 3.19 -0.64
C PRO A 91 15.50 2.24 -0.58
N GLY A 92 15.41 1.11 -1.28
CA GLY A 92 16.54 0.22 -1.47
C GLY A 92 17.63 0.90 -2.27
N ALA A 93 18.85 0.37 -2.16
CA ALA A 93 19.97 0.84 -2.98
C ALA A 93 19.64 0.63 -4.47
N TRP A 94 19.88 1.66 -5.27
CA TRP A 94 19.80 1.55 -6.73
C TRP A 94 20.95 0.66 -7.22
N GLN A 95 20.67 -0.59 -7.61
CA GLN A 95 21.68 -1.53 -8.12
C GLN A 95 21.84 -1.48 -9.63
#